data_AF-A0AAD7EA46-F1
#
_entry.id   AF-A0AAD7EA46-F1
#
_cell.length_a   1.000
_cell.length_b   1.000
_cell.length_c   1.000
_cell.angle_alpha   90.00
_cell.angle_beta   90.00
_cell.angle_gamma   90.00
#
_symmetry.space_group_name_H-M   'P 1'
#
loop_
_entity.id
_entity.type
_entity.pdbx_description
1 polymer ?
#
loop_
_entity_poly.entity_id
_entity_poly.type
_entity_poly.pdbx_seq_one_letter_code
_entity_poly.pdbx_strand_id
1 'polypeptide(L)'
;MATFHSTPPSLEVDPITLHVRLLRDNVPPILRAEKKILKFGFSHHILREALIYDKLARYKGLAVPRYWGLYPFRTEQMAIILDDAGSSIEINAMTREQRSKLAHSIRKLHEVGVHHHDVFGNTVIDEEGTIRLVDFDQAELVPPGTACSSCDDRDSLLVLELET
;
A
#
# COMPACT_ATOMS: atom_id res chain seq x y z
N MET A 1 -17.46 49.85 -10.50
CA MET A 1 -16.58 48.86 -11.17
C MET A 1 -15.93 48.03 -10.07
N ALA A 2 -16.39 46.81 -9.84
CA ALA A 2 -15.88 45.91 -8.82
C ALA A 2 -14.95 44.89 -9.48
N THR A 3 -13.68 44.88 -9.09
CA THR A 3 -12.67 43.91 -9.53
C THR A 3 -12.79 42.65 -8.69
N PHE A 4 -13.24 41.56 -9.31
CA PHE A 4 -13.18 40.21 -8.74
C PHE A 4 -11.74 39.70 -8.82
N HIS A 5 -11.07 39.54 -7.68
CA HIS A 5 -9.89 38.71 -7.57
C HIS A 5 -10.34 37.28 -7.26
N SER A 6 -10.43 36.44 -8.28
CA SER A 6 -10.56 35.00 -8.09
C SER A 6 -9.18 34.44 -7.71
N THR A 7 -9.00 34.11 -6.44
CA THR A 7 -7.90 33.25 -5.99
C THR A 7 -8.01 31.90 -6.72
N PRO A 8 -6.94 31.36 -7.33
CA PRO A 8 -7.00 30.03 -7.92
C PRO A 8 -7.29 29.00 -6.82
N PRO A 9 -8.08 27.96 -7.11
CA PRO A 9 -8.35 26.91 -6.14
C PRO A 9 -7.04 26.22 -5.77
N SER A 10 -6.76 26.19 -4.46
CA SER A 10 -5.74 25.35 -3.85
C SER A 10 -6.01 23.91 -4.30
N LEU A 11 -5.18 23.37 -5.18
CA LEU A 11 -5.17 21.94 -5.44
C LEU A 11 -4.64 21.26 -4.17
N GLU A 12 -5.55 20.85 -3.30
CA GLU A 12 -5.28 19.82 -2.29
C GLU A 12 -5.02 18.52 -3.04
N VAL A 13 -3.77 18.34 -3.46
CA VAL A 13 -3.29 17.05 -3.94
C VAL A 13 -3.05 16.20 -2.71
N ASP A 14 -3.80 15.11 -2.58
CA ASP A 14 -3.59 14.10 -1.54
C ASP A 14 -2.09 13.73 -1.48
N PRO A 15 -1.48 13.72 -0.28
CA PRO A 15 -0.07 13.37 -0.09
C PRO A 15 0.36 12.08 -0.78
N ILE A 16 -0.52 11.08 -0.94
CA ILE A 16 -0.24 9.84 -1.69
C ILE A 16 -0.08 10.16 -3.19
N THR A 17 -0.99 10.95 -3.75
CA THR A 17 -0.94 11.39 -5.15
C THR A 17 0.29 12.25 -5.42
N LEU A 18 0.72 13.08 -4.47
CA LEU A 18 1.95 13.88 -4.58
C LEU A 18 3.21 13.01 -4.51
N HIS A 19 3.23 12.00 -3.64
CA HIS A 19 4.30 11.01 -3.58
C HIS A 19 4.43 10.24 -4.89
N VAL A 20 3.31 9.79 -5.49
CA VAL A 20 3.31 9.06 -6.77
C VAL A 20 3.76 9.96 -7.94
N ARG A 21 3.47 11.27 -7.91
CA ARG A 21 3.84 12.18 -9.01
C ARG A 21 5.33 12.50 -9.06
N LEU A 22 5.99 12.66 -7.91
CA LEU A 22 7.44 12.90 -7.84
C LEU A 22 8.29 11.71 -8.32
N LEU A 23 7.70 10.51 -8.40
CA LEU A 23 8.32 9.31 -8.96
C LEU A 23 8.38 9.33 -10.49
N ARG A 24 7.54 10.11 -11.18
CA ARG A 24 7.52 10.08 -12.64
C ARG A 24 8.69 10.80 -13.30
N ASP A 25 9.41 11.69 -12.63
CA ASP A 25 10.41 12.50 -13.33
C ASP A 25 11.86 12.00 -13.14
N ASN A 26 12.14 11.21 -12.11
CA ASN A 26 13.50 10.73 -11.79
C ASN A 26 13.67 9.20 -11.77
N VAL A 27 12.64 8.43 -12.12
CA VAL A 27 12.75 6.97 -12.25
C VAL A 27 13.47 6.62 -13.56
N PRO A 28 14.56 5.82 -13.52
CA PRO A 28 15.27 5.33 -14.69
C PRO A 28 14.30 4.81 -15.76
N PRO A 29 14.47 5.17 -17.05
CA PRO A 29 13.53 4.78 -18.11
C PRO A 29 13.21 3.28 -18.16
N ILE A 30 14.17 2.42 -17.79
CA ILE A 30 13.99 0.97 -17.74
C ILE A 30 12.91 0.53 -16.73
N LEU A 31 12.76 1.25 -15.61
CA LEU A 31 11.75 0.95 -14.59
C LEU A 31 10.35 1.44 -15.00
N ARG A 32 10.26 2.41 -15.91
CA ARG A 32 8.96 2.88 -16.45
C ARG A 32 8.38 1.93 -17.48
N ALA A 33 9.22 1.30 -18.29
CA ALA A 33 8.78 0.32 -19.29
C ALA A 33 8.16 -0.94 -18.64
N GLU A 34 8.57 -1.27 -17.42
CA GLU A 34 8.13 -2.47 -16.69
C GLU A 34 7.05 -2.22 -15.63
N LYS A 35 6.41 -1.03 -15.62
CA LYS A 35 5.42 -0.62 -14.60
C LYS A 35 5.92 -0.89 -13.17
N LYS A 36 7.07 -0.30 -12.80
CA LYS A 36 7.63 -0.39 -11.43
C LYS A 36 7.38 0.89 -10.63
N ILE A 37 7.20 0.72 -9.32
CA ILE A 37 7.14 1.82 -8.35
C ILE A 37 8.40 1.79 -7.48
N LEU A 38 8.94 2.97 -7.18
CA LEU A 38 10.01 3.15 -6.21
C LEU A 38 9.44 3.86 -4.98
N LYS A 39 9.62 3.27 -3.80
CA LYS A 39 9.36 3.94 -2.52
C LYS A 39 10.70 4.31 -1.90
N PHE A 40 10.89 5.58 -1.58
CA PHE A 40 12.10 6.10 -0.95
C PHE A 40 11.84 6.41 0.52
N GLY A 41 12.83 6.19 1.36
CA GLY A 41 12.74 6.56 2.77
C GLY A 41 14.10 6.59 3.44
N PHE A 42 14.12 7.13 4.66
CA PHE A 42 15.28 7.03 5.54
C PHE A 42 15.40 5.61 6.09
N SER A 43 16.65 5.22 6.37
CA SER A 43 17.08 3.84 6.57
C SER A 43 16.18 3.00 7.47
N HIS A 44 15.71 3.49 8.63
CA HIS A 44 14.98 2.62 9.57
C HIS A 44 13.58 2.19 9.08
N HIS A 45 12.76 3.12 8.57
CA HIS A 45 11.39 2.82 8.13
C HIS A 45 11.39 1.94 6.89
N ILE A 46 12.21 2.32 5.89
CA ILE A 46 12.28 1.59 4.62
C ILE A 46 12.92 0.20 4.78
N LEU A 47 13.84 0.01 5.74
CA LEU A 47 14.39 -1.32 6.06
C LEU A 47 13.32 -2.22 6.68
N ARG A 48 12.53 -1.70 7.62
CA ARG A 48 11.45 -2.46 8.26
C ARG A 48 10.42 -2.91 7.22
N GLU A 49 9.98 -1.99 6.36
CA GLU A 49 9.02 -2.29 5.30
C GLU A 49 9.59 -3.31 4.29
N ALA A 50 10.85 -3.16 3.89
CA ALA A 50 11.53 -4.11 3.00
C ALA A 50 11.59 -5.54 3.58
N LEU A 51 11.81 -5.68 4.89
CA LEU A 51 11.81 -6.99 5.56
C LEU A 51 10.43 -7.65 5.52
N ILE A 52 9.37 -6.86 5.63
CA ILE A 52 8.00 -7.37 5.50
C ILE A 52 7.77 -7.84 4.06
N TYR A 53 8.10 -7.02 3.06
CA TYR A 53 7.99 -7.45 1.66
C TYR A 53 8.82 -8.70 1.33
N ASP A 54 10.05 -8.82 1.83
CA ASP A 54 10.88 -10.02 1.64
C ASP A 54 10.23 -11.26 2.27
N LYS A 55 9.65 -11.11 3.46
CA LYS A 55 8.88 -12.18 4.12
C LYS A 55 7.68 -12.57 3.27
N LEU A 56 6.88 -11.61 2.82
CA LEU A 56 5.65 -11.84 2.07
C LEU A 56 5.90 -12.41 0.67
N ALA A 57 7.01 -12.06 0.02
CA ALA A 57 7.41 -12.58 -1.30
C ALA A 57 7.57 -14.11 -1.33
N ARG A 58 7.75 -14.75 -0.17
CA ARG A 58 7.88 -16.20 -0.03
C ARG A 58 6.52 -16.93 -0.04
N TYR A 59 5.41 -16.20 0.09
CA TYR A 59 4.07 -16.76 0.17
C TYR A 59 3.28 -16.51 -1.12
N LYS A 60 2.70 -17.57 -1.67
CA LYS A 60 1.88 -17.48 -2.88
C LYS A 60 0.45 -17.05 -2.56
N GLY A 61 -0.12 -16.23 -3.44
CA GLY A 61 -1.54 -15.84 -3.35
C GLY A 61 -1.86 -14.88 -2.21
N LEU A 62 -0.85 -14.13 -1.75
CA LEU A 62 -1.05 -12.91 -0.97
C LEU A 62 -1.32 -11.74 -1.93
N ALA A 63 -2.26 -10.89 -1.54
CA ALA A 63 -2.59 -9.68 -2.26
C ALA A 63 -1.58 -8.58 -1.93
N VAL A 64 -0.33 -8.73 -2.37
CA VAL A 64 0.71 -7.71 -2.21
C VAL A 64 1.46 -7.51 -3.53
N PRO A 65 2.00 -6.32 -3.80
CA PRO A 65 2.88 -6.10 -4.93
C PRO A 65 4.08 -7.06 -4.90
N ARG A 66 4.56 -7.45 -6.08
CA ARG A 66 5.82 -8.18 -6.17
C ARG A 66 6.97 -7.29 -5.71
N TYR A 67 7.76 -7.82 -4.79
CA TYR A 67 8.97 -7.18 -4.30
C TYR A 67 10.19 -7.59 -5.11
N TRP A 68 10.97 -6.59 -5.55
CA TRP A 68 12.18 -6.80 -6.36
C TRP A 68 13.49 -6.56 -5.59
N GLY A 69 13.40 -6.03 -4.36
CA GLY A 69 14.56 -5.79 -3.51
C GLY A 69 14.63 -4.38 -2.95
N LEU A 70 15.60 -4.21 -2.06
CA LEU A 70 15.97 -2.95 -1.43
C LEU A 70 17.32 -2.51 -2.00
N TYR A 71 17.40 -1.27 -2.47
CA TYR A 71 18.56 -0.72 -3.15
C TYR A 71 19.02 0.56 -2.46
N PRO A 72 20.34 0.82 -2.37
CA PRO A 72 20.84 2.10 -1.91
C PRO A 72 20.45 3.20 -2.90
N PHE A 73 20.04 4.35 -2.39
CA PHE A 73 19.71 5.54 -3.18
C PHE A 73 20.33 6.78 -2.54
N ARG A 74 21.37 7.36 -3.16
CA ARG A 74 22.16 8.45 -2.55
C ARG A 74 22.76 8.04 -1.18
N THR A 75 23.34 8.99 -0.46
CA THR A 75 24.23 8.71 0.69
C THR A 75 23.53 8.11 1.91
N GLU A 76 22.23 8.36 2.11
CA GLU A 76 21.49 7.94 3.33
C GLU A 76 20.06 7.47 3.07
N GLN A 77 19.64 7.37 1.80
CA GLN A 77 18.30 6.91 1.45
C GLN A 77 18.39 5.50 0.87
N MET A 78 17.31 4.75 1.05
CA MET A 78 17.14 3.47 0.36
C MET A 78 15.86 3.54 -0.46
N ALA A 79 15.78 2.65 -1.45
CA ALA A 79 14.63 2.49 -2.31
C ALA A 79 14.15 1.05 -2.32
N ILE A 80 12.85 0.84 -2.11
CA ILE A 80 12.18 -0.44 -2.39
C ILE A 80 11.66 -0.38 -3.82
N ILE A 81 11.90 -1.44 -4.59
CA ILE A 81 11.32 -1.59 -5.92
C ILE A 81 10.16 -2.60 -5.86
N LEU A 82 8.99 -2.17 -6.29
CA LEU A 82 7.74 -2.95 -6.33
C LEU A 82 7.16 -2.96 -7.75
N ASP A 83 6.36 -3.99 -8.07
CA ASP A 83 5.42 -3.88 -9.20
C ASP A 83 4.40 -2.77 -8.92
N ASP A 84 4.01 -2.05 -9.97
CA ASP A 84 2.82 -1.21 -9.93
C ASP A 84 1.60 -2.09 -9.61
N ALA A 85 0.87 -1.68 -8.59
CA ALA A 85 -0.25 -2.42 -8.02
C ALA A 85 -1.60 -1.76 -8.34
N GLY A 86 -1.59 -0.68 -9.13
CA GLY A 86 -2.78 0.03 -9.56
C GLY A 86 -3.04 1.29 -8.75
N SER A 87 -4.31 1.67 -8.66
CA SER A 87 -4.73 2.94 -8.04
C SER A 87 -5.39 2.70 -6.68
N SER A 88 -5.27 3.67 -5.78
CA SER A 88 -5.96 3.63 -4.49
C SER A 88 -7.47 3.47 -4.69
N ILE A 89 -8.09 2.68 -3.83
CA ILE A 89 -9.54 2.46 -3.81
C ILE A 89 -10.06 2.62 -2.39
N GLU A 90 -11.03 3.53 -2.24
CA GLU A 90 -11.78 3.71 -1.01
C GLU A 90 -12.63 2.47 -0.71
N ILE A 91 -12.64 1.99 0.54
CA ILE A 91 -13.40 0.79 0.92
C ILE A 91 -14.91 0.94 0.68
N ASN A 92 -15.44 2.16 0.82
CA ASN A 92 -16.84 2.45 0.54
C ASN A 92 -17.19 2.36 -0.95
N ALA A 93 -16.20 2.49 -1.84
CA ALA A 93 -16.37 2.33 -3.28
C ALA A 93 -16.21 0.86 -3.73
N MET A 94 -15.74 -0.03 -2.85
CA MET A 94 -15.57 -1.45 -3.19
C MET A 94 -16.91 -2.16 -3.37
N THR A 95 -16.96 -3.10 -4.29
CA THR A 95 -18.06 -4.08 -4.38
C THR A 95 -17.98 -5.05 -3.20
N ARG A 96 -19.08 -5.79 -2.96
CA ARG A 96 -19.10 -6.86 -1.96
C ARG A 96 -18.04 -7.93 -2.22
N GLU A 97 -17.85 -8.31 -3.48
CA GLU A 97 -16.84 -9.29 -3.87
C GLU A 97 -15.42 -8.79 -3.58
N GLN A 98 -15.16 -7.51 -3.86
CA GLN A 98 -13.89 -6.85 -3.56
C GLN A 98 -13.61 -6.83 -2.05
N ARG A 99 -14.60 -6.44 -1.24
CA ARG A 99 -14.51 -6.48 0.23
C ARG A 99 -14.20 -7.90 0.74
N SER A 100 -14.88 -8.91 0.21
CA SER A 100 -14.62 -10.31 0.57
C SER A 100 -13.19 -10.76 0.23
N LYS A 101 -12.69 -10.38 -0.96
CA LYS A 101 -11.29 -10.65 -1.38
C LYS A 101 -10.27 -9.92 -0.50
N LEU A 102 -10.54 -8.69 -0.11
CA LEU A 102 -9.70 -7.92 0.82
C LEU A 102 -9.66 -8.61 2.20
N ALA A 103 -10.81 -8.94 2.78
CA ALA A 103 -10.90 -9.63 4.07
C ALA A 103 -10.20 -11.00 4.07
N HIS A 104 -10.27 -11.74 2.96
CA HIS A 104 -9.52 -12.99 2.79
C HIS A 104 -8.01 -12.75 2.76
N SER A 105 -7.58 -11.67 2.11
CA SER A 105 -6.17 -11.32 2.00
C SER A 105 -5.57 -10.87 3.33
N ILE A 106 -6.31 -10.07 4.11
CA ILE A 106 -5.92 -9.68 5.47
C ILE A 106 -5.76 -10.91 6.35
N ARG A 107 -6.70 -11.86 6.31
CA ARG A 107 -6.60 -13.12 7.05
C ARG A 107 -5.34 -13.90 6.71
N LYS A 108 -5.00 -14.02 5.42
CA LYS A 108 -3.74 -14.68 5.02
C LYS A 108 -2.49 -13.93 5.49
N LEU A 109 -2.50 -12.60 5.53
CA LEU A 109 -1.40 -11.83 6.11
C LEU A 109 -1.22 -12.17 7.60
N HIS A 110 -2.33 -12.24 8.34
CA HIS A 110 -2.31 -12.61 9.75
C HIS A 110 -1.80 -14.04 9.97
N GLU A 111 -2.21 -14.99 9.13
CA GLU A 111 -1.73 -16.38 9.17
C GLU A 111 -0.20 -16.49 9.03
N VAL A 112 0.42 -15.59 8.26
CA VAL A 112 1.88 -15.54 8.11
C VAL A 112 2.56 -14.65 9.16
N GLY A 113 1.81 -14.13 10.13
CA GLY A 113 2.31 -13.31 11.22
C GLY A 113 2.70 -11.90 10.77
N VAL A 114 1.89 -11.28 9.91
CA VAL A 114 2.02 -9.86 9.52
C VAL A 114 0.68 -9.18 9.76
N HIS A 115 0.65 -8.18 10.64
CA HIS A 115 -0.53 -7.36 10.91
C HIS A 115 -0.30 -5.98 10.32
N HIS A 116 -1.20 -5.49 9.46
CA HIS A 116 -0.95 -4.29 8.66
C HIS A 116 -1.18 -2.96 9.42
N HIS A 117 -2.19 -2.92 10.30
CA HIS A 117 -2.60 -1.76 11.10
C HIS A 117 -3.05 -0.48 10.36
N ASP A 118 -3.08 -0.48 9.03
CA ASP A 118 -3.55 0.65 8.23
C ASP A 118 -4.03 0.21 6.84
N VAL A 119 -5.08 -0.63 6.80
CA VAL A 119 -5.58 -1.19 5.53
C VAL A 119 -6.43 -0.19 4.75
N PHE A 120 -7.16 0.69 5.44
CA PHE A 120 -8.19 1.52 4.82
C PHE A 120 -7.64 2.59 3.86
N GLY A 121 -6.42 3.07 4.08
CA GLY A 121 -5.73 4.01 3.17
C GLY A 121 -4.78 3.34 2.17
N ASN A 122 -4.43 2.08 2.40
CA ASN A 122 -3.34 1.41 1.69
C ASN A 122 -3.81 0.18 0.90
N THR A 123 -5.04 0.26 0.39
CA THR A 123 -5.59 -0.73 -0.53
C THR A 123 -5.65 -0.16 -1.94
N VAL A 124 -5.11 -0.90 -2.90
CA VAL A 124 -5.09 -0.52 -4.32
C VAL A 124 -5.75 -1.58 -5.18
N ILE A 125 -6.19 -1.18 -6.37
CA ILE A 125 -6.81 -2.04 -7.38
C ILE A 125 -6.20 -1.81 -8.76
N ASP A 126 -5.83 -2.90 -9.44
CA ASP A 126 -5.35 -2.86 -10.83
C ASP A 126 -6.48 -2.86 -11.87
N GLU A 127 -6.11 -2.70 -13.14
CA GLU A 127 -7.06 -2.64 -14.28
C GLU A 127 -7.87 -3.94 -14.42
N GLU A 128 -7.31 -5.05 -13.94
CA GLU A 128 -7.94 -6.38 -13.90
C GLU A 128 -8.87 -6.57 -12.69
N GLY A 129 -8.96 -5.59 -11.80
CA GLY A 129 -9.80 -5.64 -10.60
C GLY A 129 -9.17 -6.44 -9.44
N THR A 130 -7.87 -6.70 -9.50
CA THR A 130 -7.13 -7.40 -8.43
C THR A 130 -6.79 -6.41 -7.34
N ILE A 131 -7.20 -6.73 -6.12
CA ILE A 131 -6.89 -5.92 -4.94
C ILE A 131 -5.50 -6.28 -4.43
N ARG A 132 -4.72 -5.28 -4.01
CA ARG A 132 -3.45 -5.46 -3.30
C ARG A 132 -3.36 -4.50 -2.12
N LEU A 133 -2.67 -4.96 -1.08
CA LEU A 133 -2.26 -4.17 0.08
C LEU A 133 -0.86 -3.63 -0.17
N VAL A 134 -0.69 -2.34 0.04
CA VAL A 134 0.58 -1.61 -0.11
C VAL A 134 0.92 -0.94 1.21
N ASP A 135 2.09 -0.32 1.29
CA ASP A 135 2.52 0.48 2.44
C ASP A 135 2.47 -0.24 3.80
N PHE A 136 3.54 -0.98 4.11
CA PHE A 136 3.64 -1.74 5.36
C PHE A 136 4.37 -0.97 6.48
N ASP A 137 4.40 0.36 6.45
CA ASP A 137 5.15 1.16 7.44
C ASP A 137 4.63 1.01 8.87
N GLN A 138 3.32 0.82 9.02
CA GLN A 138 2.67 0.57 10.32
C GLN A 138 2.60 -0.91 10.68
N ALA A 139 3.02 -1.80 9.78
CA ALA A 139 2.78 -3.22 9.97
C ALA A 139 3.72 -3.87 10.99
N GLU A 140 3.21 -4.82 11.75
CA GLU A 140 3.92 -5.54 12.80
C GLU A 140 4.16 -7.00 12.40
N LEU A 141 5.34 -7.51 12.75
CA LEU A 141 5.66 -8.94 12.68
C LEU A 141 5.30 -9.59 14.01
N VAL A 142 4.26 -10.42 14.00
CA VAL A 142 3.83 -11.17 15.18
C VAL A 142 4.10 -12.67 15.00
N PRO A 143 4.22 -13.45 16.09
CA PRO A 143 4.24 -14.90 15.98
C PRO A 143 2.95 -15.39 15.30
N PRO A 144 3.01 -16.37 14.37
CA PRO A 144 1.83 -16.93 13.73
C PRO A 144 0.80 -17.44 14.76
N GLY A 145 -0.48 -17.15 14.53
CA GLY A 145 -1.55 -17.54 15.45
C GLY A 145 -1.69 -16.65 16.70
N THR A 146 -0.90 -15.57 16.82
CA THR A 146 -1.14 -14.54 17.83
C THR A 146 -2.37 -13.76 17.44
N ALA A 147 -3.40 -13.75 18.31
CA ALA A 147 -4.56 -12.89 18.11
C ALA A 147 -4.08 -11.43 18.03
N CYS A 148 -4.52 -10.71 17.01
CA CYS A 148 -4.18 -9.31 16.90
C CYS A 148 -4.82 -8.53 18.06
N SER A 149 -4.02 -7.86 18.87
CA SER A 149 -4.52 -7.09 20.03
C SER A 149 -4.92 -5.66 19.67
N SER A 150 -4.50 -5.16 18.50
CA SER A 150 -4.78 -3.80 18.01
C SER A 150 -5.60 -3.75 16.73
N CYS A 151 -5.53 -4.81 15.91
CA CYS A 151 -6.67 -5.21 15.11
C CYS A 151 -7.65 -5.83 16.10
N ASP A 152 -8.51 -5.00 16.68
CA ASP A 152 -9.86 -5.48 16.88
C ASP A 152 -10.24 -6.22 15.60
N ASP A 153 -10.83 -7.38 15.74
CA ASP A 153 -11.33 -8.25 14.68
C ASP A 153 -12.17 -7.48 13.62
N ARG A 154 -12.55 -6.22 13.93
CA ARG A 154 -12.97 -5.09 13.10
C ARG A 154 -12.25 -4.83 11.78
N ASP A 155 -10.97 -5.10 11.53
CA ASP A 155 -10.45 -4.82 10.16
C ASP A 155 -11.01 -5.82 9.12
N SER A 156 -11.20 -7.07 9.52
CA SER A 156 -11.91 -8.07 8.72
C SER A 156 -13.41 -8.01 8.94
N LEU A 157 -13.87 -7.71 10.16
CA LEU A 157 -15.28 -7.58 10.50
C LEU A 157 -15.93 -6.30 9.99
N LEU A 158 -15.31 -5.12 9.99
CA LEU A 158 -15.86 -3.89 9.38
C LEU A 158 -16.01 -4.05 7.87
N VAL A 159 -15.07 -4.72 7.21
CA VAL A 159 -15.17 -5.05 5.78
C VAL A 159 -16.35 -6.01 5.52
N LEU A 160 -16.71 -6.86 6.49
CA LEU A 160 -17.84 -7.79 6.44
C LEU A 160 -19.14 -7.22 7.07
N GLU A 161 -19.09 -6.22 7.94
CA GLU A 161 -20.23 -5.57 8.61
C GLU A 161 -20.85 -4.52 7.71
N LEU A 162 -20.12 -4.04 6.69
CA LEU A 162 -20.67 -3.34 5.52
C LEU A 162 -21.54 -4.25 4.62
N GLU A 163 -21.94 -5.43 5.10
CA GLU A 163 -22.93 -6.33 4.48
C GLU A 163 -24.37 -6.13 5.02
N THR A 164 -24.58 -5.31 6.06
CA THR A 164 -25.92 -4.95 6.58
C THR A 164 -26.29 -3.52 6.27
#